data_AF-A0A7Y7BFD3-F1
#
_entry.id   AF-A0A7Y7BFD3-F1
#
_cell.length_a   1.000
_cell.length_b   1.000
_cell.length_c   1.000
_cell.angle_alpha   90.00
_cell.angle_beta   90.00
_cell.angle_gamma   90.00
#
_symmetry.space_group_name_H-M   'P 1'
#
loop_
_entity.id
_entity.type
_entity.pdbx_description
1 polymer ?
#
loop_
_entity_poly.entity_id
_entity_poly.type
_entity_poly.pdbx_seq_one_letter_code
_entity_poly.pdbx_strand_id
1 'polypeptide(L)' 'NGVPFALVFTKADKQSVNKGQQNMAKFRKVMKKTWEELPIFFLTSSETALGKEELTEYIQVLLEN' A
#
# COMPACT_ATOMS: atom_id res chain seq x y z
N ASN A 1 -11.44 -3.23 17.08
CA ASN A 1 -11.12 -1.97 16.37
C ASN A 1 -10.05 -1.24 17.18
N GLY A 2 -8.94 -0.81 16.57
CA GLY A 2 -7.87 -0.09 17.28
C GLY A 2 -6.44 -0.42 16.86
N VAL A 3 -6.22 -1.39 15.98
CA VAL A 3 -4.90 -1.66 15.39
C VAL A 3 -4.87 -1.04 13.99
N PRO A 4 -3.93 -0.13 13.69
CA PRO A 4 -3.75 0.40 12.35
C PRO A 4 -3.51 -0.72 11.33
N PHE A 5 -4.12 -0.61 10.14
CA PHE A 5 -4.01 -1.62 9.10
C PHE A 5 -3.74 -0.99 7.74
N ALA A 6 -2.72 -1.49 7.05
CA ALA A 6 -2.32 -1.07 5.72
C ALA A 6 -1.93 -2.28 4.85
N LEU A 7 -2.06 -2.14 3.53
CA LEU A 7 -1.67 -3.15 2.55
C LEU A 7 -0.45 -2.66 1.75
N VAL A 8 0.63 -3.44 1.77
CA VAL A 8 1.88 -3.13 1.07
C VAL A 8 2.06 -4.08 -0.11
N PHE A 9 1.98 -3.55 -1.33
CA PHE A 9 2.24 -4.27 -2.57
C PHE A 9 3.74 -4.18 -2.88
N THR A 10 4.45 -5.28 -2.72
CA THR A 10 5.92 -5.30 -2.81
C THR A 10 6.43 -5.65 -4.23
N LYS A 11 7.75 -5.56 -4.42
CA LYS A 11 8.47 -5.95 -5.64
C LYS A 11 8.03 -5.18 -6.89
N ALA A 12 7.79 -3.88 -6.71
CA ALA A 12 7.42 -2.99 -7.81
C ALA A 12 8.51 -2.86 -8.90
N ASP A 13 9.73 -3.34 -8.66
CA ASP A 13 10.80 -3.47 -9.66
C ASP A 13 10.52 -4.55 -10.73
N LYS A 14 9.66 -5.53 -10.45
CA LYS A 14 9.41 -6.67 -11.37
C LYS A 14 8.43 -6.36 -12.50
N GLN A 15 7.72 -5.24 -12.41
CA GLN A 15 6.73 -4.79 -13.40
C GLN A 15 6.86 -3.26 -13.54
N SER A 16 6.25 -2.65 -14.56
CA SER A 16 6.18 -1.20 -14.60
C SER A 16 5.33 -0.65 -13.45
N VAL A 17 5.66 0.55 -12.95
CA VAL A 17 4.87 1.24 -11.91
C VAL A 17 3.39 1.32 -12.30
N ASN A 18 3.10 1.66 -13.57
CA ASN A 18 1.74 1.68 -14.10
C ASN A 18 1.02 0.33 -13.96
N LYS A 19 1.72 -0.78 -14.23
CA LYS A 19 1.16 -2.12 -14.06
C LYS A 19 0.89 -2.45 -12.59
N GLY A 20 1.79 -2.06 -11.69
CA GLY A 20 1.59 -2.15 -10.24
C GLY A 20 0.34 -1.40 -9.79
N GLN A 21 0.19 -0.15 -10.21
CA GLN A 21 -0.97 0.69 -9.92
C GLN A 21 -2.28 0.09 -10.46
N GLN A 22 -2.27 -0.46 -11.68
CA GLN A 22 -3.43 -1.16 -12.24
C GLN A 22 -3.83 -2.38 -11.40
N ASN A 23 -2.87 -3.16 -10.91
CA ASN A 23 -3.14 -4.32 -10.07
C ASN A 23 -3.72 -3.88 -8.70
N MET A 24 -3.17 -2.83 -8.09
CA MET A 24 -3.72 -2.25 -6.86
C MET A 24 -5.15 -1.73 -7.05
N ALA A 25 -5.44 -1.05 -8.16
CA ALA A 25 -6.78 -0.58 -8.48
C ALA A 25 -7.79 -1.73 -8.63
N LYS A 26 -7.38 -2.84 -9.26
CA LYS A 26 -8.19 -4.07 -9.33
C LYS A 26 -8.45 -4.65 -7.95
N PHE A 27 -7.42 -4.74 -7.11
CA PHE A 27 -7.54 -5.24 -5.73
C PHE A 27 -8.50 -4.37 -4.91
N ARG A 28 -8.34 -3.04 -5.01
CA ARG A 28 -9.22 -2.05 -4.39
C ARG A 28 -10.68 -2.25 -4.81
N LYS A 29 -10.94 -2.44 -6.12
CA LYS A 29 -12.30 -2.68 -6.64
C LYS A 29 -12.94 -3.95 -6.07
N VAL A 30 -12.15 -5.02 -5.89
CA VAL A 30 -12.66 -6.27 -5.31
C VAL A 30 -12.94 -6.11 -3.82
N MET A 31 -12.05 -5.49 -3.06
CA MET A 31 -12.26 -5.29 -1.61
C MET A 31 -13.50 -4.44 -1.30
N LYS A 32 -13.78 -3.40 -2.11
CA LYS A 32 -14.98 -2.55 -1.96
C LYS A 32 -16.31 -3.31 -2.03
N LYS A 33 -16.31 -4.58 -2.48
CA LYS A 33 -17.52 -5.40 -2.49
C LYS A 33 -17.95 -5.83 -1.09
N THR A 34 -17.02 -5.92 -0.14
CA THR A 34 -17.29 -6.44 1.21
C THR A 34 -16.78 -5.54 2.33
N TRP A 35 -15.86 -4.61 2.04
CA TRP A 35 -15.31 -3.66 3.01
C TRP A 35 -15.97 -2.28 2.84
N GLU A 36 -16.50 -1.73 3.94
CA GLU A 36 -17.07 -0.38 4.01
C GLU A 36 -15.99 0.70 3.87
N GLU A 37 -14.90 0.54 4.61
CA GLU A 37 -13.70 1.35 4.51
C GLU A 37 -12.52 0.49 4.08
N LEU A 38 -11.69 1.03 3.19
CA LEU A 38 -10.49 0.33 2.73
C LEU A 38 -9.26 0.83 3.48
N PRO A 39 -8.32 -0.07 3.80
CA PRO A 39 -7.05 0.36 4.37
C PRO A 39 -6.26 1.22 3.38
N ILE A 40 -5.20 1.85 3.88
CA ILE A 40 -4.21 2.54 3.06
C ILE A 40 -3.41 1.50 2.28
N PHE A 41 -3.10 1.81 1.01
CA PHE A 41 -2.35 0.92 0.12
C PHE A 41 -1.04 1.59 -0.27
N PHE A 42 0.06 0.84 -0.22
CA PHE A 42 1.39 1.28 -0.66
C PHE A 42 1.88 0.40 -1.80
N LEU A 43 2.61 0.99 -2.76
CA LEU A 43 3.39 0.26 -3.76
C LEU A 43 4.86 0.43 -3.43
N THR A 44 5.58 -0.66 -3.19
CA THR A 44 6.97 -0.59 -2.73
C THR A 44 7.91 -1.52 -3.49
N SER A 45 9.20 -1.18 -3.46
CA SER A 45 10.29 -2.02 -3.91
C SER A 45 11.47 -1.87 -2.96
N SER A 46 11.89 -2.97 -2.34
CA SER A 46 13.09 -2.98 -1.50
C SER A 46 14.37 -2.82 -2.33
N GLU A 47 14.36 -3.26 -3.59
CA GLU A 47 15.51 -3.16 -4.50
C GLU A 47 15.75 -1.72 -4.99
N THR A 48 14.67 -0.98 -5.26
CA THR A 48 14.77 0.38 -5.85
C THR A 48 14.40 1.49 -4.86
N ALA A 49 14.12 1.14 -3.60
CA ALA A 49 13.62 2.03 -2.55
C ALA A 49 12.30 2.77 -2.89
N LEU A 50 11.58 2.37 -3.94
CA LEU A 50 10.28 2.94 -4.28
C LEU A 50 9.31 2.76 -3.11
N GLY A 51 8.56 3.81 -2.75
CA GLY A 51 7.52 3.76 -1.71
C GLY A 51 8.06 3.69 -0.28
N LYS A 52 9.38 3.77 -0.09
CA LYS A 52 10.02 3.67 1.24
C LYS A 52 9.67 4.88 2.10
N GLU A 53 9.73 6.08 1.54
CA GLU A 53 9.50 7.33 2.27
C GLU A 53 8.06 7.38 2.77
N GLU A 54 7.09 7.16 1.88
CA GLU A 54 5.66 7.21 2.20
C GLU A 54 5.27 6.14 3.23
N LEU A 55 5.83 4.93 3.13
CA LEU A 55 5.57 3.88 4.12
C LEU A 55 6.22 4.19 5.47
N THR A 56 7.43 4.76 5.47
CA THR A 56 8.15 5.11 6.70
C THR A 56 7.46 6.27 7.42
N GLU A 57 7.03 7.29 6.68
CA GLU A 57 6.26 8.42 7.21
C GLU A 57 4.94 7.95 7.82
N TYR A 58 4.22 7.04 7.13
CA TYR A 58 3.01 6.45 7.70
C TYR A 58 3.28 5.71 9.02
N ILE A 59 4.33 4.91 9.09
CA ILE A 59 4.72 4.23 10.33
C ILE A 59 5.07 5.25 11.42
N GLN A 60 5.78 6.32 11.09
CA GLN A 60 6.13 7.37 12.04
C GLN A 60 4.89 8.04 12.63
N VAL A 61 3.93 8.42 11.77
CA VAL A 61 2.64 8.99 12.20
C VAL A 61 1.90 8.03 13.14
N LEU A 62 1.96 6.72 12.91
CA LEU A 62 1.32 5.75 13.80
C LEU A 62 2.02 5.59 15.15
N LEU A 63 3.32 5.86 15.24
CA LEU A 63 4.10 5.75 16.47
C LEU A 63 4.04 7.01 17.33
N GLU A 64 3.78 8.16 16.73
CA GLU A 64 3.65 9.46 17.42
C GLU A 64 2.23 9.72 17.98
N ASN A 65 1.25 8.90 17.59
CA ASN A 65 -0.12 8.91 18.09
C ASN A 65 -0.35 7.85 19.16
#